data_AF-A0A8J3M015-F1
#
_entry.id   AF-A0A8J3M015-F1
#
_cell.length_a   1.000
_cell.length_b   1.000
_cell.length_c   1.000
_cell.angle_alpha   90.00
_cell.angle_beta   90.00
_cell.angle_gamma   90.00
#
_symmetry.space_group_name_H-M   'P 1'
#
loop_
_entity.id
_entity.type
_entity.pdbx_description
1 polymer ?
#
loop_
_entity_poly.entity_id
_entity_poly.type
_entity_poly.pdbx_seq_one_letter_code
_entity_poly.pdbx_strand_id
1 'polypeptide(L)'
;MTRPDPTPRSTVTHAPRPATSHIISGTRPPLYRRLARKEARLREDQFVALSRLVRILARRRTTRSGHRLTENTLIRVAIDLLLTRADQLSGNTEAEIRASALASQPPPTPEPE
;
A
#
# COMPACT_ATOMS: atom_id res chain seq x y z
N MET A 1 -1.92 -7.57 -66.19
CA MET A 1 -1.23 -7.93 -64.92
C MET A 1 -1.97 -7.21 -63.79
N THR A 2 -2.96 -7.86 -63.20
CA THR A 2 -3.90 -7.26 -62.24
C THR A 2 -3.49 -7.65 -60.83
N ARG A 3 -3.28 -6.67 -59.94
CA ARG A 3 -2.97 -6.89 -58.52
C ARG A 3 -4.26 -7.23 -57.76
N PRO A 4 -4.28 -8.16 -56.80
CA PRO A 4 -5.44 -8.39 -55.95
C PRO A 4 -5.54 -7.35 -54.82
N ASP A 5 -6.78 -6.98 -54.48
CA ASP A 5 -7.16 -6.09 -53.38
C ASP A 5 -6.80 -6.67 -52.00
N PRO A 6 -6.45 -5.84 -51.00
CA PRO A 6 -6.28 -6.28 -49.62
C PRO A 6 -7.64 -6.35 -48.89
N THR A 7 -7.93 -7.49 -48.26
CA THR A 7 -9.09 -7.66 -47.37
C THR A 7 -8.95 -6.81 -46.10
N PRO A 8 -10.04 -6.18 -45.61
CA PRO A 8 -9.99 -5.41 -44.38
C PRO A 8 -9.91 -6.32 -43.14
N ARG A 9 -8.97 -5.99 -42.26
CA ARG A 9 -8.70 -6.66 -40.98
C ARG A 9 -9.76 -6.24 -39.95
N SER A 10 -10.54 -7.21 -39.46
CA SER A 10 -11.54 -6.99 -38.41
C SER A 10 -10.89 -6.44 -37.13
N THR A 11 -11.15 -5.17 -36.81
CA THR A 11 -10.83 -4.58 -35.52
C THR A 11 -11.91 -4.97 -34.52
N VAL A 12 -11.61 -5.90 -33.61
CA VAL A 12 -12.47 -6.20 -32.47
C VAL A 12 -12.35 -5.03 -31.49
N THR A 13 -13.30 -4.10 -31.55
CA THR A 13 -13.47 -3.06 -30.54
C THR A 13 -13.88 -3.72 -29.23
N HIS A 14 -12.96 -3.81 -28.27
CA HIS A 14 -13.27 -4.20 -26.90
C HIS A 14 -14.12 -3.09 -26.26
N ALA A 15 -15.44 -3.30 -26.24
CA ALA A 15 -16.38 -2.40 -25.58
C ALA A 15 -15.95 -2.16 -24.12
N PRO A 16 -16.01 -0.90 -23.61
CA PRO A 16 -15.70 -0.64 -22.21
C PRO A 16 -16.71 -1.38 -21.33
N ARG A 17 -16.22 -2.26 -20.46
CA ARG A 17 -17.03 -2.91 -19.42
C ARG A 17 -17.79 -1.82 -18.64
N PRO A 18 -19.11 -1.96 -18.42
CA PRO A 18 -19.86 -0.98 -17.67
C PRO A 18 -19.27 -0.90 -16.26
N ALA A 19 -18.81 0.30 -15.88
CA ALA A 19 -18.38 0.59 -14.54
C ALA A 19 -19.58 0.32 -13.61
N THR A 20 -19.49 -0.72 -12.79
CA THR A 20 -20.43 -0.96 -11.70
C THR A 20 -20.49 0.32 -10.87
N SER A 21 -21.61 1.03 -11.02
CA SER A 21 -21.96 2.20 -10.24
C SER A 21 -22.00 1.78 -8.78
N HIS A 22 -20.96 2.13 -8.01
CA HIS A 22 -21.01 1.98 -6.57
C HIS A 22 -22.04 2.97 -6.05
N ILE A 23 -23.20 2.42 -5.72
CA ILE A 23 -24.34 3.06 -5.09
C ILE A 23 -23.86 3.96 -3.95
N ILE A 24 -24.31 5.20 -4.03
CA ILE A 24 -24.01 6.32 -3.15
C ILE A 24 -24.28 5.92 -1.70
N SER A 25 -23.25 5.95 -0.87
CA SER A 25 -23.37 5.75 0.57
C SER A 25 -22.76 6.95 1.27
N GLY A 26 -23.37 8.14 1.20
CA GLY A 26 -22.97 9.37 1.95
C GLY A 26 -21.46 9.65 2.03
N THR A 27 -20.73 9.41 0.94
CA THR A 27 -19.44 8.71 1.01
C THR A 27 -18.25 9.65 0.95
N ARG A 28 -17.45 9.70 2.02
CA ARG A 28 -16.13 10.34 2.02
C ARG A 28 -15.37 9.95 0.74
N PRO A 29 -14.75 10.89 0.01
CA PRO A 29 -14.16 10.62 -1.31
C PRO A 29 -13.20 9.43 -1.27
N PRO A 30 -12.96 8.71 -2.37
CA PRO A 30 -12.07 7.54 -2.34
C PRO A 30 -10.66 7.93 -1.88
N LEU A 31 -9.90 6.98 -1.29
CA LEU A 31 -8.58 7.29 -0.72
C LEU A 31 -7.61 7.89 -1.74
N TYR A 32 -7.67 7.48 -3.00
CA TYR A 32 -6.80 8.03 -4.05
C TYR A 32 -7.06 9.52 -4.33
N ARG A 33 -8.23 10.07 -3.98
CA ARG A 33 -8.51 11.52 -4.05
C ARG A 33 -8.13 12.27 -2.77
N ARG A 34 -7.91 11.55 -1.67
CA ARG A 34 -7.58 12.13 -0.35
C ARG A 34 -6.09 12.08 -0.02
N LEU A 35 -5.33 11.19 -0.68
CA LEU A 35 -3.92 10.97 -0.41
C LEU A 35 -3.09 11.45 -1.60
N ALA A 36 -2.00 12.14 -1.31
CA ALA A 36 -1.02 12.53 -2.33
C ALA A 36 -0.24 11.30 -2.83
N ARG A 37 0.07 11.28 -4.13
CA ARG A 37 0.91 10.23 -4.72
C ARG A 37 2.38 10.52 -4.42
N LYS A 38 3.07 9.56 -3.82
CA LYS A 38 4.53 9.55 -3.66
C LYS A 38 5.09 8.23 -4.16
N GLU A 39 6.14 8.29 -4.96
CA GLU A 39 6.91 7.11 -5.34
C GLU A 39 7.98 6.84 -4.27
N ALA A 40 8.05 5.60 -3.80
CA ALA A 40 9.03 5.13 -2.83
C ALA A 40 9.72 3.88 -3.40
N ARG A 41 11.05 3.87 -3.38
CA ARG A 41 11.83 2.66 -3.69
C ARG A 41 12.03 1.89 -2.40
N LEU A 42 11.55 0.66 -2.37
CA LEU A 42 11.71 -0.26 -1.24
C LEU A 42 12.69 -1.34 -1.64
N ARG A 43 13.35 -1.91 -0.63
CA ARG A 43 14.13 -3.13 -0.84
C ARG A 43 13.20 -4.32 -1.06
N GLU A 44 13.67 -5.33 -1.78
CA GLU A 44 12.87 -6.52 -2.12
C GLU A 44 12.37 -7.26 -0.86
N ASP A 45 13.22 -7.38 0.16
CA ASP A 45 12.88 -7.98 1.45
C ASP A 45 11.72 -7.24 2.13
N GLN A 46 11.73 -5.90 2.10
CA GLN A 46 10.66 -5.07 2.66
C GLN A 46 9.35 -5.28 1.91
N PHE A 47 9.37 -5.31 0.58
CA PHE A 47 8.16 -5.51 -0.23
C PHE A 47 7.53 -6.89 0.04
N VAL A 48 8.36 -7.94 0.07
CA VAL A 48 7.90 -9.30 0.38
C VAL A 48 7.35 -9.39 1.80
N ALA A 49 8.03 -8.79 2.78
CA ALA A 49 7.59 -8.78 4.18
C ALA A 49 6.26 -8.04 4.36
N LEU A 50 6.10 -6.85 3.77
CA LEU A 50 4.84 -6.09 3.79
C LEU A 50 3.70 -6.89 3.16
N SER A 51 3.92 -7.49 2.00
CA SER A 51 2.93 -8.33 1.32
C SER A 51 2.47 -9.51 2.19
N ARG A 52 3.40 -10.18 2.87
CA ARG A 52 3.08 -11.27 3.82
C ARG A 52 2.29 -10.74 5.01
N LEU A 53 2.70 -9.62 5.59
CA LEU A 53 2.05 -9.02 6.75
C LEU A 53 0.61 -8.58 6.43
N VAL A 54 0.36 -7.99 5.26
CA VAL A 54 -0.99 -7.67 4.79
C VAL A 54 -1.88 -8.91 4.78
N ARG A 55 -1.39 -10.05 4.26
CA ARG A 55 -2.15 -11.30 4.20
C ARG A 55 -2.46 -11.85 5.60
N ILE A 56 -1.48 -11.82 6.51
CA ILE A 56 -1.67 -12.26 7.90
C ILE A 56 -2.72 -11.39 8.59
N LEU A 57 -2.59 -10.07 8.52
CA LEU A 57 -3.53 -9.13 9.14
C LEU A 57 -4.92 -9.22 8.51
N ALA A 58 -5.02 -9.39 7.20
CA ALA A 58 -6.31 -9.58 6.53
C ALA A 58 -7.03 -10.87 6.98
N ARG A 59 -6.30 -11.94 7.30
CA ARG A 59 -6.87 -13.18 7.86
C ARG A 59 -7.31 -13.02 9.31
N ARG A 60 -6.55 -12.25 10.11
CA ARG A 60 -6.86 -11.97 11.53
C ARG A 60 -8.01 -10.97 11.71
N ARG A 61 -8.39 -10.21 10.68
CA ARG A 61 -9.51 -9.26 10.76
C ARG A 61 -10.83 -10.00 10.99
N THR A 62 -11.42 -9.79 12.16
CA THR A 62 -12.78 -10.22 12.52
C THR A 62 -13.83 -9.53 11.65
N THR A 63 -13.59 -8.25 11.31
CA THR A 63 -14.51 -7.44 10.51
C THR A 63 -13.97 -7.23 9.10
N ARG A 64 -14.71 -7.75 8.11
CA ARG A 64 -14.40 -7.60 6.67
C ARG A 64 -15.02 -6.37 6.02
N SER A 65 -15.77 -5.55 6.75
CA SER A 65 -16.24 -4.27 6.24
C SER A 65 -15.10 -3.23 6.20
N GLY A 66 -15.15 -2.33 5.21
CA GLY A 66 -14.21 -1.21 5.06
C GLY A 66 -13.11 -1.42 4.01
N HIS A 67 -12.14 -0.50 3.98
CA HIS A 67 -11.08 -0.49 2.97
C HIS A 67 -10.17 -1.73 3.08
N ARG A 68 -9.82 -2.31 1.93
CA ARG A 68 -8.86 -3.42 1.80
C ARG A 68 -7.51 -3.05 2.41
N LEU A 69 -6.93 -3.93 3.23
CA LEU A 69 -5.57 -3.72 3.70
C LEU A 69 -4.58 -3.88 2.53
N THR A 70 -3.61 -2.97 2.43
CA THR A 70 -2.59 -2.96 1.38
C THR A 70 -1.23 -2.59 1.99
N GLU A 71 -0.17 -2.80 1.22
CA GLU A 71 1.19 -2.40 1.55
C GLU A 71 1.24 -0.89 1.82
N ASN A 72 0.54 -0.09 1.01
CA ASN A 72 0.40 1.36 1.20
C ASN A 72 -0.28 1.74 2.52
N THR A 73 -1.13 0.89 3.08
CA THR A 73 -1.67 1.12 4.43
C THR A 73 -0.59 0.91 5.49
N LEU A 74 0.20 -0.15 5.38
CA LEU A 74 1.29 -0.43 6.32
C LEU A 74 2.42 0.59 6.22
N ILE A 75 2.75 1.06 5.02
CA ILE A 75 3.74 2.14 4.80
C ILE A 75 3.30 3.42 5.51
N ARG A 76 2.02 3.81 5.38
CA ARG A 76 1.48 4.98 6.09
C ARG A 76 1.58 4.82 7.60
N VAL A 77 1.18 3.67 8.14
CA VAL A 77 1.32 3.38 9.59
C VAL A 77 2.78 3.42 10.03
N ALA A 78 3.70 2.87 9.23
CA ALA A 78 5.14 2.90 9.54
C ALA A 78 5.69 4.33 9.55
N ILE A 79 5.23 5.19 8.63
CA ILE A 79 5.57 6.61 8.62
C ILE A 79 5.03 7.31 9.87
N ASP A 80 3.78 7.08 10.24
CA ASP A 80 3.21 7.65 11.47
C ASP A 80 4.04 7.23 12.70
N LEU A 81 4.38 5.94 12.80
CA LEU A 81 5.24 5.40 13.87
C LEU A 81 6.68 5.95 13.86
N LEU A 82 7.20 6.35 12.71
CA LEU A 82 8.51 6.96 12.59
C LEU A 82 8.45 8.43 13.05
N LEU A 83 7.41 9.15 12.62
CA LEU A 83 7.21 10.57 12.93
C LEU A 83 6.91 10.80 14.42
N THR A 84 6.22 9.88 15.10
CA THR A 84 6.04 9.97 16.56
C THR A 84 7.35 9.87 17.36
N ARG A 85 8.44 9.45 16.71
CA ARG A 85 9.77 9.29 17.30
C ARG A 85 10.81 10.21 16.68
N ALA A 86 10.39 11.22 15.91
CA ALA A 86 11.29 12.08 15.15
C ALA A 86 12.39 12.70 16.04
N ASP A 87 12.04 13.14 17.25
CA ASP A 87 12.98 13.76 18.20
C ASP A 87 14.06 12.81 18.72
N GLN A 88 13.85 11.50 18.55
CA GLN A 88 14.78 10.45 19.00
C GLN A 88 15.65 9.92 17.86
N LEU A 89 15.36 10.33 16.61
CA LEU A 89 16.12 9.92 15.44
C LEU A 89 17.49 10.58 15.42
N SER A 90 18.54 9.77 15.27
CA SER A 90 19.92 10.23 15.18
C SER A 90 20.73 9.42 14.18
N GLY A 91 21.81 10.03 13.66
CA GLY A 91 22.71 9.42 12.69
C GLY A 91 22.68 10.12 11.33
N ASN A 92 23.71 9.84 10.52
CA ASN A 92 23.91 10.42 9.20
C ASN A 92 23.70 9.40 8.07
N THR A 93 23.57 8.11 8.40
CA THR A 93 23.32 7.03 7.44
C THR A 93 21.94 6.41 7.66
N GLU A 94 21.37 5.79 6.61
CA GLU A 94 20.11 5.05 6.73
C GLU A 94 20.19 3.95 7.80
N ALA A 95 21.36 3.33 7.95
CA ALA A 95 21.58 2.28 8.95
C ALA A 95 21.53 2.83 10.38
N GLU A 96 22.19 3.96 10.65
CA GLU A 96 22.17 4.61 11.96
C GLU A 96 20.77 5.11 12.33
N ILE A 97 20.10 5.82 11.40
CA ILE A 97 18.74 6.33 11.62
C ILE A 97 17.78 5.17 11.91
N ARG A 98 17.92 4.05 11.19
CA ARG A 98 17.12 2.84 11.45
C ARG A 98 17.41 2.25 12.83
N ALA A 99 18.68 2.16 13.23
CA ALA A 99 19.05 1.63 14.54
C ALA A 99 18.48 2.50 15.66
N SER A 100 18.61 3.82 15.55
CA SER A 100 18.02 4.78 16.47
C SER A 100 16.48 4.65 16.54
N ALA A 101 15.80 4.55 15.40
CA ALA A 101 14.34 4.37 15.35
C ALA A 101 13.86 3.08 16.05
N LEU A 102 14.66 2.01 16.01
CA LEU A 102 14.33 0.72 16.63
C LEU A 102 14.69 0.66 18.12
N ALA A 103 15.76 1.36 18.54
CA ALA A 103 16.18 1.43 19.93
C ALA A 103 15.18 2.18 20.83
N SER A 104 14.43 3.12 20.25
CA SER A 104 13.34 3.87 20.89
C SER A 104 12.10 3.04 21.27
N GLN A 105 12.12 1.72 21.11
CA GLN A 105 11.05 0.86 21.59
C GLN A 105 11.26 0.59 23.09
N PRO A 106 10.34 1.01 23.99
CA PRO A 106 10.44 0.61 25.39
C PRO A 106 10.46 -0.93 25.44
N PRO A 107 11.31 -1.53 26.29
CA PRO A 107 11.32 -2.98 26.44
C PRO A 107 9.90 -3.45 26.80
N PRO A 108 9.44 -4.62 26.31
CA PRO A 108 8.18 -5.18 26.78
C PRO A 108 8.27 -5.28 28.30
N THR A 109 7.38 -4.58 29.00
CA THR A 109 7.27 -4.68 30.46
C THR A 109 7.04 -6.16 30.78
N PRO A 110 7.88 -6.81 31.61
CA PRO A 110 7.57 -8.15 32.07
C PRO A 110 6.24 -8.07 32.83
N GLU A 111 5.22 -8.82 32.40
CA GLU A 111 4.01 -9.00 33.20
C GLU A 111 4.43 -9.65 34.54
N PRO A 112 3.94 -9.15 35.69
CA PRO A 112 4.17 -9.82 36.95
C PRO A 112 3.48 -11.19 36.93
N GLU A 113 4.20 -12.23 37.36
CA GLU A 113 3.69 -13.60 37.57
C GLU A 113 2.53 -13.66 38.57
#